data_AF-A0A971BZL6-F1
#
_entry.id   AF-A0A971BZL6-F1
#
_cell.length_a   1.000
_cell.length_b   1.000
_cell.length_c   1.000
_cell.angle_alpha   90.00
_cell.angle_beta   90.00
_cell.angle_gamma   90.00
#
_symmetry.space_group_name_H-M   'P 1'
#
loop_
_entity.id
_entity.type
_entity.pdbx_description
1 polymer ?
#
loop_
_entity_poly.entity_id
_entity_poly.type
_entity_poly.pdbx_seq_one_letter_code
_entity_poly.pdbx_strand_id
1 'polypeptide(L)'
;MGGKNTKDRKNGTGNDILEQIFRVKNELALAYRVFDQASSSEMVDSCIYHINSLQATYAHYLRQAKERGAAEEPFFCRGRENAI
;
A
#
# COMPACT_ATOMS: atom_id res chain seq x y z
N MET A 1 5.97 21.76 -13.68
CA MET A 1 6.62 20.78 -12.77
C MET A 1 5.52 19.90 -12.18
N GLY A 2 5.64 18.58 -12.25
CA GLY A 2 4.62 17.60 -11.81
C GLY A 2 3.97 16.83 -12.97
N GLY A 3 4.74 15.92 -13.60
CA GLY A 3 4.28 15.13 -14.73
C GLY A 3 3.20 14.13 -14.33
N LYS A 4 2.02 14.24 -14.94
CA LYS A 4 1.01 13.18 -14.95
C LYS A 4 1.39 12.16 -16.06
N ASN A 5 2.24 11.19 -15.73
CA ASN A 5 2.49 10.02 -16.58
C ASN A 5 1.27 9.09 -16.43
N THR A 6 0.30 9.16 -17.34
CA THR A 6 0.24 8.42 -18.61
C THR A 6 0.07 6.92 -18.40
N LYS A 7 -1.15 6.46 -18.72
CA LYS A 7 -1.53 5.16 -19.29
C LYS A 7 -1.00 3.91 -18.59
N ASP A 8 -1.92 3.11 -18.04
CA ASP A 8 -1.76 1.67 -18.18
C ASP A 8 -2.82 1.11 -19.12
N ARG A 9 -2.42 0.97 -20.38
CA ARG A 9 -2.96 0.00 -21.32
C ARG A 9 -1.76 -0.86 -21.75
N LYS A 10 -1.64 -2.02 -21.11
CA LYS A 10 -0.98 -3.27 -21.59
C LYS A 10 0.52 -3.46 -21.28
N ASN A 11 0.76 -4.57 -20.58
CA ASN A 11 1.53 -5.77 -20.99
C ASN A 11 2.81 -6.06 -20.18
N GLY A 12 2.82 -7.22 -19.50
CA GLY A 12 3.99 -7.78 -18.83
C GLY A 12 3.66 -8.21 -17.40
N THR A 13 3.11 -9.42 -17.27
CA THR A 13 2.58 -10.01 -16.04
C THR A 13 3.40 -9.71 -14.78
N GLY A 14 4.74 -9.86 -14.81
CA GLY A 14 5.59 -9.60 -13.63
C GLY A 14 5.81 -8.13 -13.27
N ASN A 15 5.95 -7.24 -14.25
CA ASN A 15 6.29 -5.83 -14.02
C ASN A 15 5.08 -5.03 -13.51
N ASP A 16 3.87 -5.42 -13.90
CA ASP A 16 2.64 -4.76 -13.44
C ASP A 16 2.49 -4.84 -11.90
N ILE A 17 2.75 -6.02 -11.32
CA ILE A 17 2.64 -6.19 -9.86
C ILE A 17 3.67 -5.33 -9.13
N LEU A 18 4.91 -5.27 -9.64
CA LEU A 18 5.94 -4.41 -9.08
C LEU A 18 5.57 -2.92 -9.18
N GLU A 19 4.92 -2.52 -10.27
CA GLU A 19 4.39 -1.16 -10.40
C GLU A 19 3.27 -0.89 -9.40
N GLN A 20 2.32 -1.81 -9.21
CA GLN A 20 1.26 -1.66 -8.21
C GLN A 20 1.84 -1.57 -6.79
N ILE A 21 2.83 -2.41 -6.46
CA ILE A 21 3.58 -2.36 -5.20
C ILE A 21 4.22 -0.97 -5.01
N PHE A 22 4.85 -0.42 -6.05
CA PHE A 22 5.46 0.91 -6.00
C PHE A 22 4.44 2.04 -5.84
N ARG A 23 3.29 1.95 -6.53
CA ARG A 23 2.18 2.89 -6.40
C ARG A 23 1.64 2.91 -4.97
N VAL A 24 1.34 1.73 -4.41
CA VAL A 24 0.83 1.60 -3.04
C VAL A 24 1.85 2.09 -2.02
N LYS A 25 3.15 1.85 -2.21
CA LYS A 25 4.21 2.41 -1.34
C LYS A 25 4.25 3.94 -1.37
N ASN A 26 4.11 4.55 -2.54
CA ASN A 26 4.04 6.01 -2.65
C ASN A 26 2.78 6.56 -1.97
N GLU A 27 1.64 5.90 -2.18
CA GLU A 27 0.38 6.29 -1.54
C GLU A 27 0.45 6.16 -0.02
N LEU A 28 1.08 5.10 0.49
CA LEU A 28 1.42 4.95 1.91
C LEU A 28 2.29 6.09 2.42
N ALA A 29 3.36 6.44 1.71
CA ALA A 29 4.25 7.53 2.09
C ALA A 29 3.53 8.89 2.15
N LEU A 30 2.56 9.11 1.24
CA LEU A 30 1.69 10.29 1.29
C LEU A 30 0.75 10.23 2.49
N ALA A 31 0.10 9.09 2.73
CA ALA A 31 -0.80 8.91 3.87
C ALA A 31 -0.07 9.12 5.21
N TYR A 32 1.17 8.65 5.34
CA TYR A 32 2.02 8.91 6.52
C TYR A 32 2.34 10.39 6.71
N ARG A 33 2.57 11.15 5.64
CA ARG A 33 2.77 12.60 5.73
C ARG A 33 1.49 13.33 6.14
N VAL A 34 0.35 12.89 5.63
CA VAL A 34 -0.96 13.44 6.03
C VAL A 34 -1.23 13.12 7.49
N PHE A 35 -0.90 11.91 7.96
CA PHE A 35 -0.98 11.51 9.37
C PHE A 35 -0.12 12.41 10.27
N ASP A 36 1.13 12.71 9.86
CA ASP A 36 2.02 13.61 10.60
C ASP A 36 1.43 15.04 10.74
N GLN A 37 0.72 15.50 9.72
CA GLN A 37 0.01 16.78 9.72
C GLN A 37 -1.36 16.73 10.40
N ALA A 38 -1.93 15.54 10.60
CA ALA A 38 -3.24 15.35 11.19
C ALA A 38 -3.18 15.64 12.69
N SER A 39 -3.58 16.85 13.08
CA SER A 39 -3.65 17.27 14.48
C SER A 39 -5.02 16.98 15.15
N SER A 40 -6.02 16.57 14.37
CA SER A 40 -7.37 16.28 14.87
C SER A 40 -7.58 14.78 15.04
N SER A 41 -8.13 14.36 16.18
CA SER A 41 -8.36 12.94 16.50
C SER A 41 -9.12 12.20 15.39
N GLU A 42 -10.16 12.80 14.81
CA GLU A 42 -10.93 12.16 13.73
C GLU A 42 -10.14 12.00 12.41
N MET A 43 -9.20 12.91 12.14
CA MET A 43 -8.31 12.80 10.97
C MET A 43 -7.24 11.73 11.18
N VAL A 44 -6.75 11.60 12.42
CA VAL A 44 -5.79 10.56 12.82
C VAL A 44 -6.42 9.19 12.62
N ASP A 45 -7.62 8.95 13.12
CA ASP A 45 -8.35 7.68 12.94
C ASP A 45 -8.63 7.38 11.45
N SER A 46 -9.06 8.38 10.69
CA SER A 46 -9.27 8.25 9.24
C SER A 46 -7.98 7.92 8.50
N CYS A 47 -6.85 8.54 8.85
CA CYS A 47 -5.55 8.26 8.28
C CYS A 47 -5.06 6.85 8.64
N ILE A 48 -5.26 6.42 9.89
CA ILE A 48 -4.92 5.05 10.33
C ILE A 48 -5.70 4.03 9.52
N TYR A 49 -7.02 4.22 9.35
CA TYR A 49 -7.84 3.31 8.55
C TYR A 49 -7.37 3.27 7.09
N HIS A 50 -7.05 4.43 6.51
CA HIS A 50 -6.55 4.53 5.15
C HIS A 50 -5.19 3.82 4.98
N ILE A 51 -4.23 4.05 5.89
CA ILE A 51 -2.92 3.38 5.92
C ILE A 51 -3.10 1.86 6.03
N ASN A 52 -3.97 1.38 6.92
CA ASN A 52 -4.25 -0.05 7.07
C ASN A 52 -4.84 -0.66 5.79
N SER A 53 -5.75 0.06 5.13
CA SER A 53 -6.31 -0.38 3.84
C SER A 53 -5.23 -0.50 2.76
N LEU A 54 -4.32 0.47 2.68
CA LEU A 54 -3.19 0.43 1.75
C LEU A 54 -2.19 -0.68 2.07
N GLN A 55 -1.91 -0.93 3.34
CA GLN A 55 -1.07 -2.05 3.78
C GLN A 55 -1.67 -3.40 3.40
N ALA A 56 -3.00 -3.57 3.52
CA ALA A 56 -3.69 -4.79 3.09
C ALA A 56 -3.60 -4.99 1.57
N THR A 57 -3.79 -3.91 0.80
CA THR A 57 -3.63 -3.92 -0.66
C THR A 57 -2.18 -4.25 -1.05
N TYR A 58 -1.20 -3.65 -0.36
CA TYR A 58 0.23 -3.93 -0.56
C TYR A 58 0.55 -5.41 -0.30
N ALA A 59 0.05 -5.96 0.80
CA ALA A 59 0.21 -7.37 1.14
C ALA A 59 -0.42 -8.31 0.10
N HIS A 60 -1.56 -7.92 -0.49
CA HIS A 60 -2.19 -8.68 -1.56
C HIS A 60 -1.31 -8.74 -2.82
N TYR A 61 -0.76 -7.61 -3.25
CA TYR A 61 0.16 -7.57 -4.39
C TYR A 61 1.49 -8.28 -4.11
N LEU A 62 2.04 -8.16 -2.89
CA LEU A 62 3.21 -8.92 -2.47
C LEU A 62 2.97 -10.43 -2.51
N ARG A 63 1.78 -10.89 -2.11
CA ARG A 63 1.42 -12.30 -2.19
C ARG A 63 1.38 -12.77 -3.64
N GLN A 64 0.78 -12.00 -4.54
CA GLN A 64 0.82 -12.28 -5.98
C GLN A 64 2.24 -12.26 -6.56
N ALA A 65 3.11 -11.36 -6.09
CA ALA A 65 4.51 -11.30 -6.50
C ALA A 65 5.29 -12.54 -6.02
N LYS A 66 5.04 -12.96 -4.78
CA LYS A 66 5.64 -14.15 -4.16
C LYS A 66 5.18 -15.44 -4.85
N GLU A 67 3.91 -15.56 -5.20
CA GLU A 67 3.39 -16.66 -6.02
C GLU A 67 4.06 -16.75 -7.39
N ARG A 68 4.65 -15.64 -7.86
CA ARG A 68 5.44 -15.55 -9.09
C ARG A 68 6.95 -15.65 -8.88
N GLY A 69 7.42 -15.87 -7.65
CA GLY A 69 8.83 -16.09 -7.30
C GLY A 69 9.60 -14.85 -6.84
N ALA A 70 8.95 -13.68 -6.69
CA ALA A 70 9.58 -12.48 -6.14
C ALA A 70 9.34 -12.42 -4.61
N ALA A 71 10.34 -12.84 -3.82
CA ALA A 71 10.21 -12.94 -2.38
C ALA A 71 10.49 -11.60 -1.68
N GLU A 72 9.46 -10.94 -1.17
CA GLU A 72 9.56 -10.00 -0.05
C GLU A 72 8.44 -10.31 0.95
N GLU A 73 8.78 -10.46 2.23
CA GLU A 73 7.81 -10.77 3.28
C GLU A 73 6.86 -9.59 3.51
N PRO A 74 5.54 -9.84 3.61
CA PRO A 74 4.61 -8.80 3.99
C PRO A 74 4.89 -8.42 5.45
N PHE A 75 5.25 -7.15 5.66
CA PHE A 75 5.52 -6.60 6.99
C PHE A 75 4.29 -6.64 7.93
N PHE A 76 3.09 -6.95 7.46
CA PHE A 76 1.89 -6.96 8.29
C PHE A 76 0.93 -8.09 7.93
N CYS A 77 0.97 -9.14 8.77
CA CYS A 77 -0.15 -10.06 9.04
C CYS A 77 0.10 -10.80 10.36
N ARG A 78 0.50 -10.09 11.42
CA ARG A 78 0.43 -10.63 12.79
C ARG A 78 -0.57 -9.79 13.57
N GLY A 79 -1.81 -10.24 13.62
CA GLY A 79 -2.85 -9.61 14.43
C GLY A 79 -4.27 -10.04 14.09
N ARG A 80 -4.57 -11.34 14.17
CA ARG A 80 -5.95 -11.80 14.41
C ARG A 80 -6.02 -12.48 15.77
N GLU A 81 -5.99 -11.67 16.81
CA GLU A 81 -6.48 -11.91 18.19
C GLU A 81 -6.16 -10.61 18.94
N ASN A 82 -7.11 -9.79 19.35
CA ASN A 82 -7.96 -10.02 20.51
C ASN A 82 -9.30 -9.30 20.30
N ALA A 83 -10.38 -10.06 20.41
CA ALA A 83 -11.65 -9.54 20.89
C ALA A 83 -11.54 -9.47 22.42
N ILE A 84 -11.54 -8.27 23.01
CA ILE A 84 -12.07 -7.97 24.35
C ILE A 84 -12.55 -6.53 24.34
#